data_AF-A0A412IFM0-F1
#
_entry.id   AF-A0A412IFM0-F1
#
_cell.length_a   1.000
_cell.length_b   1.000
_cell.length_c   1.000
_cell.angle_alpha   90.00
_cell.angle_beta   90.00
_cell.angle_gamma   90.00
#
_symmetry.space_group_name_H-M   'P 1'
#
loop_
_entity.id
_entity.type
_entity.pdbx_description
1 polymer ?
#
loop_
_entity_poly.entity_id
_entity_poly.type
_entity_poly.pdbx_seq_one_letter_code
_entity_poly.pdbx_strand_id
1 'polypeptide(L)'
;MPGLHKMNHAGLHFLRKLYENNPEMPFSQMLPIYNKEAKVRGWVCLRSSGTIGYHLTTMGLYQRGTRIPLPDPKRGLEIIELSTANRKALMTMFGVSSALLSLILRHKRNGNKAEGIRKMALKLGGTRYVKAVIANDTVTL
;
A
#
# COMPACT_ATOMS: atom_id res chain seq x y z
N MET A 1 -18.09 -7.46 -22.25
CA MET A 1 -18.24 -7.26 -20.79
C MET A 1 -19.26 -6.15 -20.55
N PRO A 2 -20.20 -6.28 -19.59
CA PRO A 2 -21.35 -5.40 -19.47
C PRO A 2 -20.98 -4.04 -18.85
N GLY A 3 -21.38 -2.96 -19.54
CA GLY A 3 -21.83 -1.68 -18.97
C GLY A 3 -20.91 -0.97 -17.96
N LEU A 4 -19.74 -0.50 -18.37
CA LEU A 4 -18.95 0.42 -17.54
C LEU A 4 -19.36 1.87 -17.86
N HIS A 5 -20.04 2.54 -16.93
CA HIS A 5 -20.26 3.98 -16.94
C HIS A 5 -18.91 4.70 -17.12
N LYS A 6 -18.58 5.08 -18.36
CA LYS A 6 -17.37 5.82 -18.66
C LYS A 6 -17.51 7.21 -18.06
N MET A 7 -16.77 7.46 -16.99
CA MET A 7 -16.55 8.80 -16.47
C MET A 7 -16.02 9.68 -17.59
N ASN A 8 -16.59 10.88 -17.75
CA ASN A 8 -16.18 11.78 -18.84
C ASN A 8 -14.75 12.29 -18.63
N HIS A 9 -14.15 12.82 -19.69
CA HIS A 9 -12.75 13.29 -19.66
C HIS A 9 -12.51 14.37 -18.58
N ALA A 10 -13.48 15.29 -18.41
CA ALA A 10 -13.40 16.35 -17.41
C ALA A 10 -13.38 15.79 -15.97
N GLY A 11 -14.22 14.80 -15.67
CA GLY A 11 -14.22 14.11 -14.39
C GLY A 11 -12.91 13.37 -14.15
N LEU A 12 -12.38 12.66 -15.17
CA LEU A 12 -11.10 11.94 -15.05
C LEU A 12 -9.95 12.90 -14.75
N HIS A 13 -9.91 14.04 -15.43
CA HIS A 13 -8.92 15.08 -15.20
C HIS A 13 -9.04 15.70 -13.80
N PHE A 14 -10.26 15.95 -13.30
CA PHE A 14 -10.47 16.40 -11.93
C PHE A 14 -9.97 15.37 -10.92
N LEU A 15 -10.30 14.09 -11.12
CA LEU A 15 -9.89 13.01 -10.24
C LEU A 15 -8.35 12.85 -10.21
N ARG A 16 -7.70 12.98 -11.37
CA ARG A 16 -6.23 13.02 -11.49
C ARG A 16 -5.64 14.15 -10.64
N LYS A 17 -6.10 15.39 -10.83
CA LYS A 17 -5.60 16.54 -10.04
C LYS A 17 -5.85 16.38 -8.54
N LEU A 18 -7.02 15.87 -8.16
CA LEU A 18 -7.34 15.62 -6.75
C LEU A 18 -6.35 14.62 -6.13
N TYR A 19 -6.00 13.56 -6.87
CA TYR A 19 -5.04 12.56 -6.44
C TYR A 19 -3.60 13.08 -6.41
N GLU A 20 -3.14 13.75 -7.47
CA GLU A 20 -1.79 14.32 -7.56
C GLU A 20 -1.53 15.36 -6.46
N ASN A 21 -2.53 16.18 -6.13
CA ASN A 21 -2.43 17.17 -5.06
C ASN A 21 -2.53 16.54 -3.65
N ASN A 22 -3.11 15.35 -3.52
CA ASN A 22 -3.37 14.70 -2.23
C ASN A 22 -3.15 13.18 -2.30
N PRO A 23 -1.93 12.71 -2.61
CA PRO A 23 -1.67 11.30 -2.92
C PRO A 23 -1.93 10.36 -1.72
N GLU A 24 -1.82 10.87 -0.49
CA GLU A 24 -2.06 10.12 0.74
C GLU A 24 -3.53 10.10 1.17
N MET A 25 -4.39 10.93 0.57
CA MET A 25 -5.79 11.03 0.98
C MET A 25 -6.51 9.69 0.70
N PRO A 26 -7.23 9.13 1.70
CA PRO A 26 -8.00 7.92 1.49
C PRO A 26 -9.07 8.09 0.41
N PHE A 27 -9.25 7.09 -0.46
CA PHE A 27 -10.30 7.13 -1.49
C PHE A 27 -11.72 7.28 -0.94
N SER A 28 -11.97 6.88 0.31
CA SER A 28 -13.23 7.14 1.01
C SER A 28 -13.48 8.63 1.25
N GLN A 29 -12.42 9.43 1.41
CA GLN A 29 -12.49 10.89 1.53
C GLN A 29 -12.48 11.57 0.14
N MET A 30 -11.79 11.02 -0.86
CA MET A 30 -11.87 11.54 -2.24
C MET A 30 -13.26 11.38 -2.86
N LEU A 31 -13.99 10.31 -2.53
CA LEU A 31 -15.32 10.02 -3.05
C LEU A 31 -16.34 11.15 -2.85
N PRO A 32 -16.58 11.65 -1.63
CA PRO A 32 -17.51 12.75 -1.42
C PRO A 32 -17.07 14.06 -2.11
N ILE A 33 -15.76 14.32 -2.19
CA ILE A 33 -15.22 15.51 -2.90
C ILE A 33 -15.55 15.42 -4.40
N TYR A 34 -15.23 14.29 -5.02
CA TYR A 34 -15.55 14.04 -6.42
C TYR A 34 -17.06 14.13 -6.67
N ASN A 35 -17.89 13.45 -5.85
CA ASN A 35 -19.33 13.43 -6.04
C ASN A 35 -20.00 14.80 -5.83
N LYS A 36 -19.44 15.66 -4.97
CA LYS A 36 -19.90 17.04 -4.83
C LYS A 36 -19.67 17.83 -6.12
N GLU A 37 -18.47 17.74 -6.70
CA GLU A 37 -18.14 18.41 -7.96
C GLU A 37 -18.94 17.83 -9.14
N ALA A 38 -19.12 16.51 -9.15
CA ALA A 38 -19.90 15.81 -10.17
C ALA A 38 -21.35 16.31 -10.22
N LYS A 39 -21.99 16.51 -9.06
CA LYS A 39 -23.35 17.07 -9.01
C LYS A 39 -23.42 18.49 -9.59
N VAL A 40 -22.45 19.33 -9.26
CA VAL A 40 -22.40 20.73 -9.76
C VAL A 40 -22.23 20.76 -11.27
N ARG A 41 -21.42 19.85 -11.83
CA ARG A 41 -21.06 19.85 -13.25
C ARG A 41 -21.84 18.85 -14.11
N GLY A 42 -22.84 18.18 -13.54
CA GLY A 42 -23.65 17.16 -14.23
C GLY A 42 -22.88 15.89 -14.62
N TRP A 43 -21.80 15.55 -13.91
CA TRP A 43 -21.05 14.31 -14.14
C TRP A 43 -21.69 13.12 -13.41
N VAL A 44 -21.37 11.92 -13.89
CA VAL A 44 -21.78 10.68 -13.21
C VAL A 44 -21.13 10.60 -11.83
N CYS A 45 -21.97 10.51 -10.79
CA CYS A 45 -21.52 10.25 -9.42
C CYS A 45 -21.03 8.80 -9.29
N LEU A 46 -19.92 8.63 -8.59
CA LEU A 46 -19.34 7.31 -8.31
C LEU A 46 -20.05 6.66 -7.13
N ARG A 47 -20.32 5.36 -7.26
CA ARG A 47 -21.03 4.56 -6.25
C ARG A 47 -20.13 4.11 -5.09
N SER A 48 -18.82 4.02 -5.30
CA SER A 48 -17.89 3.50 -4.29
C SER A 48 -16.50 4.12 -4.41
N SER A 49 -15.76 4.11 -3.30
CA SER A 49 -14.34 4.50 -3.26
C SER A 49 -13.45 3.52 -4.03
N GLY A 50 -13.90 2.27 -4.24
CA GLY A 50 -13.24 1.31 -5.10
C GLY A 50 -13.22 1.73 -6.57
N THR A 51 -14.25 2.46 -7.02
CA THR A 51 -14.37 2.98 -8.39
C THR A 51 -13.31 4.07 -8.66
N ILE A 52 -12.96 4.87 -7.65
CA ILE A 52 -11.84 5.81 -7.73
C ILE A 52 -10.53 5.07 -7.96
N GLY A 53 -10.24 4.06 -7.14
CA GLY A 53 -9.03 3.25 -7.29
C GLY A 53 -8.95 2.58 -8.67
N TYR A 54 -10.08 2.12 -9.23
CA TYR A 54 -10.14 1.60 -10.60
C TYR A 54 -9.71 2.66 -11.63
N HIS A 55 -10.33 3.85 -11.62
CA HIS A 55 -10.00 4.90 -12.58
C HIS A 55 -8.54 5.37 -12.48
N LEU A 56 -8.03 5.54 -11.26
CA LEU A 56 -6.63 5.89 -11.03
C LEU A 56 -5.67 4.78 -11.53
N THR A 57 -6.06 3.52 -11.41
CA THR A 57 -5.28 2.40 -11.97
C THR A 57 -5.27 2.42 -13.48
N THR A 58 -6.42 2.62 -14.11
CA THR A 58 -6.52 2.73 -15.57
C THR A 58 -5.73 3.92 -16.12
N MET A 59 -5.59 4.99 -15.33
CA MET A 59 -4.76 6.16 -15.68
C MET A 59 -3.26 5.98 -15.42
N GLY A 60 -2.83 4.83 -14.87
CA GLY A 60 -1.44 4.57 -14.50
C GLY A 60 -0.96 5.34 -13.25
N LEU A 61 -1.87 5.94 -12.49
CA LEU A 61 -1.56 6.78 -11.32
C LEU A 61 -1.57 5.99 -10.01
N TYR A 62 -2.18 4.82 -10.00
CA TYR A 62 -2.36 3.99 -8.81
C TYR A 62 -2.23 2.52 -9.19
N GLN A 63 -1.67 1.68 -8.31
CA GLN A 63 -1.65 0.24 -8.54
C GLN A 63 -2.56 -0.46 -7.53
N ARG A 64 -3.57 -1.17 -8.04
CA ARG A 64 -4.56 -1.86 -7.19
C ARG A 64 -3.84 -2.86 -6.26
N GLY A 65 -3.92 -2.63 -4.95
CA GLY A 65 -3.18 -3.40 -3.93
C GLY A 65 -2.00 -2.66 -3.28
N THR A 66 -1.68 -1.43 -3.71
CA THR A 66 -0.61 -0.60 -3.14
C THR A 66 -1.12 0.48 -2.19
N ARG A 67 -2.08 0.16 -1.32
CA ARG A 67 -2.37 0.98 -0.11
C ARG A 67 -1.26 0.80 0.96
N ILE A 68 -0.01 0.90 0.54
CA ILE A 68 1.17 0.66 1.36
C ILE A 68 2.08 1.87 1.16
N PRO A 69 2.62 2.49 2.23
CA PRO A 69 3.66 3.52 2.11
C PRO A 69 4.74 3.01 1.16
N LEU A 70 5.39 3.91 0.41
CA LEU A 70 6.45 3.68 -0.57
C LEU A 70 7.11 2.31 -0.38
N PRO A 71 7.26 1.47 -1.43
CA PRO A 71 7.93 0.18 -1.26
C PRO A 71 9.23 0.46 -0.52
N ASP A 72 9.29 0.00 0.74
CA ASP A 72 10.53 0.00 1.48
C ASP A 72 11.53 -0.61 0.50
N PRO A 73 12.64 0.04 0.17
CA PRO A 73 13.60 -0.51 -0.77
C PRO A 73 14.02 -1.92 -0.35
N LYS A 74 13.80 -2.29 0.92
CA LYS A 74 14.07 -3.59 1.52
C LYS A 74 12.86 -4.54 1.55
N ARG A 75 11.71 -4.16 1.00
CA ARG A 75 10.45 -4.93 1.00
C ARG A 75 10.65 -6.28 0.33
N GLY A 76 10.58 -7.35 1.12
CA GLY A 76 10.82 -8.72 0.65
C GLY A 76 12.29 -9.03 0.32
N LEU A 77 13.19 -8.05 0.43
CA LEU A 77 14.64 -8.26 0.40
C LEU A 77 15.18 -8.51 1.79
N GLU A 78 14.57 -7.91 2.82
CA GLU A 78 14.99 -8.06 4.20
C GLU A 78 14.07 -8.98 4.98
N ILE A 79 14.69 -9.90 5.73
CA ILE A 79 14.03 -10.82 6.64
C ILE A 79 14.74 -10.77 7.98
N ILE A 80 13.98 -10.54 9.05
CA ILE A 80 14.46 -10.73 10.42
C ILE A 80 13.98 -12.11 10.90
N GLU A 81 14.91 -13.03 11.10
CA GLU A 81 14.63 -14.32 11.72
C GLU A 81 14.72 -14.22 13.23
N LEU A 82 13.85 -14.98 13.90
CA LEU A 82 13.68 -14.90 15.34
C LEU A 82 13.22 -16.26 15.87
N SER A 83 13.73 -16.67 17.02
CA SER A 83 13.32 -17.91 17.68
C SER A 83 11.83 -17.92 18.01
N THR A 84 11.22 -19.10 18.08
CA THR A 84 9.78 -19.26 18.39
C THR A 84 9.40 -18.62 19.74
N ALA A 85 10.27 -18.71 20.74
CA ALA A 85 10.06 -18.10 22.06
C ALA A 85 9.98 -16.57 21.97
N ASN A 86 10.93 -15.95 21.25
CA ASN A 86 10.98 -14.50 21.09
C ASN A 86 9.85 -13.98 20.20
N ARG A 87 9.39 -14.79 19.24
CA ARG A 87 8.19 -14.47 18.44
C ARG A 87 6.93 -14.42 19.31
N LYS A 88 6.76 -15.39 20.22
CA LYS A 88 5.65 -15.36 21.19
C LYS A 88 5.71 -14.11 22.08
N ALA A 89 6.90 -13.77 22.59
CA ALA A 89 7.09 -12.55 23.38
C ALA A 89 6.68 -11.28 22.62
N LEU A 90 7.08 -11.14 21.35
CA LEU A 90 6.68 -10.00 20.50
C LEU A 90 5.19 -9.98 20.21
N MET A 91 4.57 -11.13 19.93
CA MET A 91 3.12 -11.21 19.70
C MET A 91 2.34 -10.69 20.91
N THR A 92 2.72 -11.11 22.11
CA THR A 92 2.12 -10.65 23.37
C THR A 92 2.37 -9.17 23.61
N MET A 93 3.62 -8.71 23.46
CA MET A 93 4.02 -7.32 23.73
C MET A 93 3.32 -6.31 22.81
N PHE A 94 3.13 -6.64 21.53
CA PHE A 94 2.56 -5.72 20.54
C PHE A 94 1.09 -6.00 20.21
N GLY A 95 0.50 -7.07 20.76
CA GLY A 95 -0.89 -7.47 20.50
C GLY A 95 -1.13 -7.82 19.02
N VAL A 96 -0.21 -8.54 18.39
CA VAL A 96 -0.27 -8.88 16.95
C VAL A 96 -0.37 -10.38 16.72
N SER A 97 -1.11 -10.77 15.68
CA SER A 97 -1.19 -12.17 15.26
C SER A 97 0.13 -12.66 14.66
N SER A 98 0.37 -13.98 14.70
CA SER A 98 1.58 -14.60 14.13
C SER A 98 1.73 -14.32 12.63
N ALA A 99 0.61 -14.34 11.89
CA ALA A 99 0.59 -14.02 10.46
C ALA A 99 1.02 -12.56 10.21
N LEU A 100 0.49 -11.62 11.01
CA LEU A 100 0.86 -10.21 10.93
C LEU A 100 2.34 -9.99 11.27
N LEU A 101 2.82 -10.59 12.36
CA LEU A 101 4.23 -10.53 12.76
C LEU A 101 5.15 -11.04 11.65
N SER A 102 4.79 -12.14 10.99
CA SER A 102 5.56 -12.70 9.87
C SER A 102 5.68 -11.75 8.68
N LEU A 103 4.60 -11.04 8.35
CA LEU A 103 4.62 -10.03 7.28
C LEU A 103 5.48 -8.82 7.65
N ILE A 104 5.47 -8.41 8.92
CA ILE A 104 6.27 -7.29 9.42
C ILE A 104 7.76 -7.61 9.40
N LEU A 105 8.15 -8.80 9.89
CA LEU A 105 9.55 -9.25 9.94
C LEU A 105 10.17 -9.50 8.56
N ARG A 106 9.35 -9.78 7.53
CA ARG A 106 9.79 -9.94 6.13
C ARG A 106 9.75 -8.63 5.33
N HIS A 107 9.59 -7.49 6.00
CA HIS A 107 9.38 -6.18 5.38
C HIS A 107 8.22 -6.12 4.37
N LYS A 108 7.29 -7.08 4.40
CA LYS A 108 6.15 -7.15 3.46
C LYS A 108 5.01 -6.21 3.84
N ARG A 109 5.00 -5.72 5.10
CA ARG A 109 3.98 -4.79 5.64
C ARG A 109 4.64 -3.69 6.48
N ASN A 110 4.30 -2.44 6.16
CA ASN A 110 4.71 -1.23 6.88
C ASN A 110 3.48 -0.54 7.45
N GLY A 111 3.17 -0.80 8.72
CA GLY A 111 2.17 -0.05 9.49
C GLY A 111 2.83 0.75 10.61
N ASN A 112 2.07 1.59 11.32
CA ASN A 112 2.58 2.51 12.34
C ASN A 112 3.45 1.85 13.43
N LYS A 113 3.20 0.56 13.75
CA LYS A 113 3.97 -0.21 14.74
C LYS A 113 5.06 -1.12 14.15
N ALA A 114 5.14 -1.24 12.81
CA ALA A 114 5.99 -2.23 12.15
C ALA A 114 7.48 -2.01 12.44
N GLU A 115 7.94 -0.76 12.41
CA GLU A 115 9.34 -0.43 12.65
C GLU A 115 9.75 -0.67 14.11
N GLY A 116 8.86 -0.37 15.06
CA GLY A 116 9.06 -0.67 16.48
C GLY A 116 9.20 -2.17 16.75
N ILE A 117 8.36 -2.98 16.09
CA ILE A 117 8.41 -4.45 16.17
C ILE A 117 9.74 -4.98 15.63
N ARG A 118 10.22 -4.46 14.49
CA ARG A 118 11.52 -4.87 13.90
C ARG A 118 12.70 -4.52 14.80
N LYS A 119 12.73 -3.30 15.33
CA LYS A 119 13.78 -2.87 16.27
C LYS A 119 13.80 -3.74 17.52
N MET A 120 12.63 -4.09 18.05
CA MET A 120 12.54 -4.99 19.21
C MET A 120 12.95 -6.41 18.87
N ALA A 121 12.60 -6.92 17.68
CA ALA A 121 13.05 -8.23 17.22
C ALA A 121 14.58 -8.31 17.17
N LEU A 122 15.27 -7.28 16.66
CA LEU A 122 16.74 -7.23 16.67
C LEU A 122 17.30 -7.18 18.10
N LYS A 123 16.68 -6.42 19.01
CA LYS A 123 17.08 -6.38 20.43
C LYS A 123 16.94 -7.73 21.13
N LEU A 124 15.96 -8.54 20.75
CA LEU A 124 15.73 -9.90 21.27
C LEU A 124 16.64 -10.95 20.61
N GLY A 125 17.72 -10.53 19.93
CA GLY A 125 18.67 -11.44 19.29
C GLY A 125 18.23 -11.92 17.89
N GLY A 126 17.35 -11.18 17.21
CA GLY A 126 16.96 -11.50 15.84
C GLY A 126 18.09 -11.28 14.84
N THR A 127 18.22 -12.19 13.88
CA THR A 127 19.23 -12.10 12.82
C THR A 127 18.63 -11.46 11.58
N ARG A 128 19.30 -10.41 11.07
CA ARG A 128 18.88 -9.68 9.86
C ARG A 128 19.55 -10.30 8.63
N TYR A 129 18.75 -10.75 7.67
CA TYR A 129 19.19 -11.17 6.35
C TYR A 129 18.72 -10.17 5.32
N VAL A 130 19.64 -9.72 4.45
CA VAL A 130 19.32 -8.84 3.32
C VAL A 130 19.69 -9.57 2.04
N LYS A 131 18.71 -9.80 1.16
CA LYS A 131 18.94 -10.34 -0.17
C LYS A 131 19.72 -9.29 -0.95
N ALA A 132 20.96 -9.60 -1.32
CA ALA A 132 21.74 -8.79 -2.24
C ALA A 132 20.95 -8.68 -3.56
N VAL A 133 20.63 -7.44 -3.95
CA VAL A 133 20.10 -7.20 -5.29
C VAL A 133 21.29 -7.39 -6.24
N ILE A 134 21.30 -8.50 -6.98
CA ILE A 134 22.19 -8.60 -8.13
C ILE A 134 21.67 -7.56 -9.13
N ALA A 135 22.36 -6.43 -9.22
CA ALA A 135 22.12 -5.43 -10.26
C ALA A 135 22.64 -5.99 -11.59
N ASN A 136 21.88 -6.87 -12.23
CA ASN A 136 22.16 -7.31 -13.59
C ASN A 136 21.04 -6.84 -14.50
N ASP A 137 21.10 -5.55 -14.87
CA ASP A 137 20.86 -5.20 -16.27
C ASP A 137 21.96 -5.89 -17.10
N THR A 138 21.56 -6.54 -18.19
CA THR A 138 22.34 -7.33 -19.15
C THR A 138 22.68 -8.77 -18.74
N VAL A 139 21.81 -9.69 -19.17
CA VAL A 139 22.25 -11.02 -19.62
C VAL A 139 22.12 -10.99 -21.14
N THR A 140 23.23 -10.77 -21.83
CA THR A 140 23.37 -11.23 -23.22
C THR A 140 23.50 -12.75 -23.21
N LEU A 141 22.79 -13.37 -24.16
CA LEU A 141 22.60 -14.80 -24.40
C LEU A 141 23.87 -15.64 -24.31
#